data_AF-A0A371XRM2-F1
#
_entry.id   AF-A0A371XRM2-F1
#
_cell.length_a   1.000
_cell.length_b   1.000
_cell.length_c   1.000
_cell.angle_alpha   90.00
_cell.angle_beta   90.00
_cell.angle_gamma   90.00
#
_symmetry.space_group_name_H-M   'P 1'
#
loop_
_entity.id
_entity.type
_entity.pdbx_description
1 polymer ?
#
loop_
_entity_poly.entity_id
_entity_poly.type
_entity_poly.pdbx_seq_one_letter_code
_entity_poly.pdbx_strand_id
1 'polypeptide(L)'
;MSSSDARTDGGATPATALTDAVTDEIADTGPGADELTGAGPGADTDVADTLDLRLPDELLDLIAGQGGTGGQTNGSTGRGTDAGSGYGHAGVGTRAHVLGGTSTALADDDLLDNVGAWGPVTTRSGVFQLVPVRIERDLPLISRWMNDPAVAAFWELEGPESVTENHLRPQLDGDGRSVPCLGVLDGTPMSYWEIYRADLDPLARHYPARPHDTGVHLLIGGVANRGRGLGTGLLKAVADLVLDHRPPCARVVAEPDLRNTPSVSAFLSAGFRFSAEVDLPDKRAALMIRDRALRALL
;
A
#
# COMPACT_ATOMS: atom_id res chain seq x y z
N MET A 1 54.04 61.40 -19.46
CA MET A 1 54.07 59.93 -19.31
C MET A 1 53.28 59.63 -18.04
N SER A 2 51.94 59.60 -18.02
CA SER A 2 50.98 58.97 -18.97
C SER A 2 51.14 57.44 -18.96
N SER A 3 50.11 56.58 -18.81
CA SER A 3 48.66 56.77 -18.56
C SER A 3 48.03 55.39 -18.22
N SER A 4 46.80 55.20 -17.69
CA SER A 4 45.73 56.12 -17.26
C SER A 4 44.71 55.45 -16.30
N ASP A 5 43.70 56.22 -15.89
CA ASP A 5 42.27 55.95 -15.58
C ASP A 5 41.65 54.53 -15.78
N ALA A 6 40.52 54.12 -15.16
CA ALA A 6 39.76 54.52 -13.95
C ALA A 6 38.54 53.56 -13.75
N ARG A 7 37.89 53.62 -12.55
CA ARG A 7 36.44 53.51 -12.19
C ARG A 7 35.43 52.71 -13.09
N THR A 8 34.31 52.14 -12.59
CA THR A 8 33.50 52.43 -11.38
C THR A 8 32.67 51.22 -10.89
N ASP A 9 32.11 51.37 -9.69
CA ASP A 9 31.03 50.58 -9.05
C ASP A 9 29.61 50.97 -9.54
N GLY A 10 28.56 50.18 -9.21
CA GLY A 10 27.18 50.68 -9.02
C GLY A 10 25.98 49.95 -9.67
N GLY A 11 25.23 49.17 -8.86
CA GLY A 11 23.77 48.93 -9.01
C GLY A 11 23.28 48.02 -10.17
N ALA A 12 21.98 47.71 -10.30
CA ALA A 12 20.84 47.70 -9.35
C ALA A 12 19.64 46.91 -9.95
N THR A 13 18.73 46.38 -9.11
CA THR A 13 17.40 45.85 -9.54
C THR A 13 16.31 46.88 -9.26
N PRO A 14 15.22 46.97 -10.07
CA PRO A 14 13.95 46.31 -9.68
C PRO A 14 12.94 45.98 -10.82
N ALA A 15 11.76 45.44 -10.42
CA ALA A 15 10.40 45.67 -10.98
C ALA A 15 9.82 44.88 -12.18
N THR A 16 8.87 43.97 -11.87
CA THR A 16 7.41 44.06 -12.16
C THR A 16 6.82 44.21 -13.59
N ALA A 17 6.32 43.08 -14.12
CA ALA A 17 4.97 42.81 -14.71
C ALA A 17 4.35 43.59 -15.92
N LEU A 18 3.23 43.03 -16.43
CA LEU A 18 2.42 43.35 -17.64
C LEU A 18 3.09 42.94 -18.98
N THR A 19 2.38 42.67 -20.08
CA THR A 19 1.01 43.07 -20.54
C THR A 19 0.13 41.94 -21.11
N ASP A 20 -1.17 42.23 -21.22
CA ASP A 20 -2.25 41.39 -21.80
C ASP A 20 -2.41 41.45 -23.34
N ALA A 21 -3.24 40.51 -23.83
CA ALA A 21 -4.16 40.61 -24.99
C ALA A 21 -3.65 40.62 -26.44
N VAL A 22 -4.29 39.80 -27.28
CA VAL A 22 -5.24 40.23 -28.33
C VAL A 22 -6.17 39.07 -28.71
N THR A 23 -7.42 39.40 -29.07
CA THR A 23 -8.51 38.47 -29.44
C THR A 23 -8.80 38.59 -30.94
N ASP A 24 -9.40 37.57 -31.57
CA ASP A 24 -10.55 37.83 -32.46
C ASP A 24 -11.43 36.58 -32.71
N GLU A 25 -12.73 36.83 -32.97
CA GLU A 25 -13.69 35.88 -33.56
C GLU A 25 -13.76 36.13 -35.11
N ILE A 26 -14.69 35.73 -36.00
CA ILE A 26 -16.17 35.61 -36.01
C ILE A 26 -16.60 34.79 -37.25
N ALA A 27 -17.55 33.84 -37.10
CA ALA A 27 -18.55 33.26 -38.06
C ALA A 27 -18.10 32.87 -39.51
N ASP A 28 -18.87 32.19 -40.39
CA ASP A 28 -20.22 31.57 -40.42
C ASP A 28 -20.14 30.34 -41.39
N THR A 29 -21.14 29.65 -41.98
CA THR A 29 -22.62 29.74 -42.12
C THR A 29 -23.22 28.33 -42.28
N GLY A 30 -24.53 28.15 -42.07
CA GLY A 30 -25.32 27.02 -42.59
C GLY A 30 -26.11 27.38 -43.87
N PRO A 31 -27.16 26.63 -44.28
CA PRO A 31 -27.71 25.38 -43.71
C PRO A 31 -27.99 24.26 -44.77
N GLY A 32 -28.59 23.14 -44.34
CA GLY A 32 -29.22 22.14 -45.22
C GLY A 32 -30.00 21.09 -44.40
N ALA A 33 -31.19 20.68 -44.86
CA ALA A 33 -32.07 19.74 -44.16
C ALA A 33 -32.94 18.94 -45.14
N ASP A 34 -33.24 17.68 -44.79
CA ASP A 34 -34.24 16.72 -45.32
C ASP A 34 -34.00 15.37 -44.58
N GLU A 35 -34.92 14.42 -44.37
CA GLU A 35 -36.38 14.45 -44.12
C GLU A 35 -36.73 13.21 -43.23
N LEU A 36 -37.99 13.02 -42.81
CA LEU A 36 -38.41 12.04 -41.77
C LEU A 36 -38.87 10.67 -42.30
N THR A 37 -38.60 9.59 -41.54
CA THR A 37 -39.43 8.36 -41.33
C THR A 37 -38.64 7.35 -40.46
N GLY A 38 -39.23 6.46 -39.62
CA GLY A 38 -40.61 6.33 -39.14
C GLY A 38 -40.86 4.98 -38.39
N ALA A 39 -41.50 5.03 -37.20
CA ALA A 39 -42.03 3.93 -36.37
C ALA A 39 -41.06 2.98 -35.58
N GLY A 40 -41.54 2.51 -34.40
CA GLY A 40 -40.94 1.47 -33.52
C GLY A 40 -41.92 0.27 -33.37
N PRO A 41 -42.20 -0.30 -32.16
CA PRO A 41 -41.63 -0.07 -30.81
C PRO A 41 -41.39 -1.35 -29.95
N GLY A 42 -40.85 -1.19 -28.73
CA GLY A 42 -40.83 -2.21 -27.65
C GLY A 42 -39.61 -3.15 -27.60
N ALA A 43 -39.24 -3.76 -26.47
CA ALA A 43 -39.80 -3.69 -25.11
C ALA A 43 -38.76 -4.09 -24.03
N ASP A 44 -39.22 -4.07 -22.77
CA ASP A 44 -38.64 -4.66 -21.54
C ASP A 44 -37.36 -4.08 -20.90
N THR A 45 -37.43 -4.06 -19.57
CA THR A 45 -36.36 -3.78 -18.60
C THR A 45 -35.86 -5.09 -17.99
N ASP A 46 -34.55 -5.28 -17.85
CA ASP A 46 -34.02 -5.86 -16.61
C ASP A 46 -32.53 -5.51 -16.38
N VAL A 47 -32.03 -5.86 -15.20
CA VAL A 47 -30.70 -5.56 -14.67
C VAL A 47 -29.67 -6.62 -15.07
N ALA A 48 -28.53 -6.19 -15.66
CA ALA A 48 -27.16 -6.67 -15.31
C ALA A 48 -26.09 -6.22 -16.33
N ASP A 49 -25.57 -5.00 -16.23
CA ASP A 49 -24.27 -4.65 -16.83
C ASP A 49 -23.13 -5.30 -16.04
N THR A 50 -22.97 -6.60 -16.21
CA THR A 50 -21.73 -7.30 -15.83
C THR A 50 -20.66 -6.92 -16.85
N LEU A 51 -19.87 -5.90 -16.53
CA LEU A 51 -18.73 -5.52 -17.36
C LEU A 51 -17.71 -6.67 -17.36
N ASP A 52 -17.73 -7.45 -18.43
CA ASP A 52 -16.74 -8.50 -18.77
C ASP A 52 -15.40 -7.84 -19.13
N LEU A 53 -14.76 -7.22 -18.14
CA LEU A 53 -13.43 -6.62 -18.23
C LEU A 53 -12.40 -7.74 -18.38
N ARG A 54 -12.18 -8.17 -19.62
CA ARG A 54 -11.03 -8.99 -19.99
C ARG A 54 -9.77 -8.31 -19.48
N LEU A 55 -9.04 -9.01 -18.61
CA LEU A 55 -7.68 -8.64 -18.27
C LEU A 55 -6.85 -8.59 -19.58
N PRO A 56 -5.88 -7.66 -19.70
CA PRO A 56 -4.99 -7.61 -20.87
C PRO A 56 -4.33 -8.97 -21.10
N ASP A 57 -4.17 -9.38 -22.36
CA ASP A 57 -3.69 -10.73 -22.70
C ASP A 57 -2.30 -11.03 -22.09
N GLU A 58 -1.42 -10.03 -22.00
CA GLU A 58 -0.11 -10.10 -21.31
C GLU A 58 -0.23 -10.54 -19.84
N LEU A 59 -1.34 -10.23 -19.17
CA LEU A 59 -1.62 -10.59 -17.79
C LEU A 59 -2.26 -11.98 -17.68
N LEU A 60 -3.02 -12.41 -18.70
CA LEU A 60 -3.62 -13.75 -18.79
C LEU A 60 -2.54 -14.82 -19.03
N ASP A 61 -1.62 -14.57 -19.96
CA ASP A 61 -0.47 -15.46 -20.24
C ASP A 61 0.40 -15.69 -18.99
N LEU A 62 0.57 -14.63 -18.18
CA LEU A 62 1.35 -14.67 -16.95
C LEU A 62 0.68 -15.49 -15.83
N ILE A 63 -0.66 -15.56 -15.81
CA ILE A 63 -1.43 -16.42 -14.89
C ILE A 63 -1.41 -17.87 -15.38
N ALA A 64 -1.50 -18.12 -16.69
CA ALA A 64 -1.50 -19.46 -17.28
C ALA A 64 -0.19 -20.24 -16.99
N GLY A 65 0.94 -19.54 -16.85
CA GLY A 65 2.27 -20.14 -16.71
C GLY A 65 2.59 -20.89 -15.42
N GLN A 66 1.72 -20.94 -14.39
CA GLN A 66 2.05 -21.52 -13.07
C GLN A 66 1.15 -22.68 -12.58
N GLY A 67 0.30 -23.25 -13.44
CA GLY A 67 -0.59 -24.37 -13.06
C GLY A 67 0.01 -25.78 -13.23
N GLY A 68 0.81 -26.29 -12.28
CA GLY A 68 1.43 -27.62 -12.45
C GLY A 68 1.77 -28.40 -11.16
N THR A 69 0.96 -29.42 -10.84
CA THR A 69 1.14 -30.46 -9.79
C THR A 69 1.16 -29.98 -8.32
N GLY A 70 0.72 -30.74 -7.31
CA GLY A 70 0.01 -32.03 -7.32
C GLY A 70 0.47 -32.98 -6.19
N GLY A 71 -0.33 -33.18 -5.14
CA GLY A 71 -0.02 -34.13 -4.06
C GLY A 71 -0.98 -34.08 -2.87
N GLN A 72 -1.23 -35.22 -2.21
CA GLN A 72 -2.16 -35.38 -1.08
C GLN A 72 -1.45 -35.97 0.16
N THR A 73 -1.98 -35.73 1.37
CA THR A 73 -2.50 -36.75 2.33
C THR A 73 -2.47 -36.29 3.81
N ASN A 74 -3.43 -36.82 4.58
CA ASN A 74 -3.53 -37.18 6.02
C ASN A 74 -2.57 -36.58 7.08
N GLY A 75 -2.94 -36.43 8.37
CA GLY A 75 -4.24 -36.68 9.03
C GLY A 75 -4.16 -37.47 10.36
N SER A 76 -4.23 -36.76 11.50
CA SER A 76 -4.59 -37.24 12.86
C SER A 76 -4.79 -35.99 13.75
N THR A 77 -5.71 -35.82 14.72
CA THR A 77 -6.40 -36.66 15.73
C THR A 77 -5.61 -36.94 17.02
N GLY A 78 -5.83 -36.11 18.05
CA GLY A 78 -5.41 -36.31 19.44
C GLY A 78 -6.40 -35.63 20.40
N ARG A 79 -6.66 -36.22 21.59
CA ARG A 79 -7.77 -35.84 22.49
C ARG A 79 -7.44 -36.18 23.95
N GLY A 80 -7.74 -35.28 24.88
CA GLY A 80 -7.67 -35.47 26.35
C GLY A 80 -7.24 -34.18 27.06
N THR A 81 -7.98 -33.52 27.97
CA THR A 81 -8.79 -33.88 29.16
C THR A 81 -8.03 -33.79 30.51
N ASP A 82 -8.09 -32.58 31.08
CA ASP A 82 -8.81 -32.28 32.34
C ASP A 82 -8.12 -32.36 33.74
N ALA A 83 -8.57 -31.44 34.61
CA ALA A 83 -8.58 -31.35 36.09
C ALA A 83 -7.31 -31.55 36.95
N GLY A 84 -7.16 -30.75 38.02
CA GLY A 84 -6.09 -31.01 39.01
C GLY A 84 -5.86 -30.20 40.31
N SER A 85 -6.77 -29.33 40.81
CA SER A 85 -6.63 -28.65 42.14
C SER A 85 -5.46 -27.63 42.29
N GLY A 86 -5.50 -26.61 43.15
CA GLY A 86 -6.60 -26.06 43.97
C GLY A 86 -6.19 -25.78 45.42
N TYR A 87 -6.22 -24.50 45.81
CA TYR A 87 -6.24 -23.97 47.19
C TYR A 87 -6.96 -22.61 47.18
N GLY A 88 -7.52 -22.16 48.30
CA GLY A 88 -8.22 -20.87 48.38
C GLY A 88 -8.39 -20.36 49.80
N HIS A 89 -8.99 -19.18 49.95
CA HIS A 89 -9.45 -18.66 51.24
C HIS A 89 -10.70 -17.78 51.07
N ALA A 90 -11.55 -17.73 52.09
CA ALA A 90 -12.75 -16.90 52.11
C ALA A 90 -12.47 -15.45 52.57
N GLY A 91 -13.30 -14.51 52.12
CA GLY A 91 -13.36 -13.13 52.59
C GLY A 91 -14.66 -12.45 52.13
N VAL A 92 -15.39 -11.81 53.05
CA VAL A 92 -16.66 -11.11 52.78
C VAL A 92 -16.42 -9.60 52.83
N GLY A 93 -16.86 -8.85 51.81
CA GLY A 93 -16.63 -7.39 51.77
C GLY A 93 -17.46 -6.64 50.72
N THR A 94 -18.59 -6.08 51.17
CA THR A 94 -19.20 -4.79 50.77
C THR A 94 -19.03 -4.26 49.33
N ARG A 95 -20.17 -4.07 48.64
CA ARG A 95 -20.29 -3.21 47.44
C ARG A 95 -19.90 -1.75 47.76
N ALA A 96 -19.05 -1.16 46.93
CA ALA A 96 -18.97 0.28 46.73
C ALA A 96 -18.95 0.58 45.23
N HIS A 97 -19.77 1.53 44.76
CA HIS A 97 -19.64 2.07 43.41
C HIS A 97 -18.47 3.08 43.38
N VAL A 98 -17.58 2.93 42.40
CA VAL A 98 -16.65 4.00 41.98
C VAL A 98 -16.85 4.18 40.48
N LEU A 99 -16.98 5.43 40.05
CA LEU A 99 -17.26 5.81 38.66
C LEU A 99 -15.97 6.21 37.94
N GLY A 100 -15.90 5.90 36.64
CA GLY A 100 -15.05 6.58 35.65
C GLY A 100 -13.53 6.50 35.85
N GLY A 101 -12.86 5.55 35.18
CA GLY A 101 -11.40 5.42 35.24
C GLY A 101 -10.73 4.59 34.14
N THR A 102 -11.36 4.45 32.96
CA THR A 102 -10.87 3.54 31.89
C THR A 102 -11.12 4.12 30.49
N SER A 103 -10.13 4.83 29.91
CA SER A 103 -10.02 5.08 28.45
C SER A 103 -8.69 5.74 28.07
N THR A 104 -7.59 4.97 28.12
CA THR A 104 -6.31 5.34 27.47
C THR A 104 -5.64 4.11 26.86
N ALA A 105 -5.45 3.04 27.65
CA ALA A 105 -4.77 1.81 27.20
C ALA A 105 -5.47 1.05 26.05
N LEU A 106 -6.75 1.33 25.78
CA LEU A 106 -7.50 0.75 24.64
C LEU A 106 -7.44 1.61 23.36
N ALA A 107 -6.69 2.72 23.36
CA ALA A 107 -6.55 3.61 22.20
C ALA A 107 -5.26 3.33 21.40
N ASP A 108 -4.16 2.98 22.08
CA ASP A 108 -2.90 2.59 21.42
C ASP A 108 -3.03 1.23 20.70
N ASP A 109 -3.82 0.32 21.27
CA ASP A 109 -4.00 -1.10 20.86
C ASP A 109 -4.90 -1.28 19.60
N ASP A 110 -5.18 -0.19 18.85
CA ASP A 110 -6.05 -0.19 17.65
C ASP A 110 -5.28 0.12 16.34
N LEU A 111 -4.21 0.91 16.41
CA LEU A 111 -3.59 1.50 15.22
C LEU A 111 -2.79 0.49 14.38
N LEU A 112 -1.61 0.08 14.83
CA LEU A 112 -0.84 -1.03 14.25
C LEU A 112 -0.17 -1.83 15.36
N ASP A 113 -0.41 -3.15 15.34
CA ASP A 113 -0.33 -4.01 16.53
C ASP A 113 1.12 -4.46 16.80
N ASN A 114 2.01 -3.49 17.02
CA ASN A 114 3.47 -3.63 17.20
C ASN A 114 4.13 -4.52 16.13
N VAL A 115 4.20 -4.03 14.90
CA VAL A 115 4.73 -4.75 13.72
C VAL A 115 6.09 -5.41 13.96
N GLY A 116 6.97 -4.80 14.77
CA GLY A 116 8.28 -5.35 15.11
C GLY A 116 8.26 -6.56 16.07
N ALA A 117 7.11 -6.88 16.66
CA ALA A 117 6.91 -8.03 17.54
C ALA A 117 6.27 -9.24 16.85
N TRP A 118 5.83 -9.11 15.59
CA TRP A 118 5.23 -10.21 14.83
C TRP A 118 6.22 -11.36 14.56
N GLY A 119 7.51 -11.05 14.49
CA GLY A 119 8.59 -12.03 14.46
C GLY A 119 8.85 -12.66 13.09
N PRO A 120 9.71 -13.70 13.05
CA PRO A 120 10.14 -14.33 11.80
C PRO A 120 9.19 -15.43 11.30
N VAL A 121 8.96 -15.45 9.99
CA VAL A 121 8.17 -16.46 9.27
C VAL A 121 9.03 -17.20 8.24
N THR A 122 8.84 -18.52 8.14
CA THR A 122 9.55 -19.35 7.15
C THR A 122 8.88 -19.25 5.79
N THR A 123 9.60 -18.74 4.80
CA THR A 123 9.14 -18.66 3.40
C THR A 123 9.84 -19.73 2.54
N ARG A 124 9.42 -19.88 1.27
CA ARG A 124 10.15 -20.69 0.27
C ARG A 124 11.54 -20.14 -0.09
N SER A 125 11.89 -18.94 0.37
CA SER A 125 13.10 -18.21 0.01
C SER A 125 14.04 -17.94 1.18
N GLY A 126 13.72 -18.46 2.38
CA GLY A 126 14.45 -18.19 3.62
C GLY A 126 13.51 -17.78 4.76
N VAL A 127 14.10 -17.53 5.93
CA VAL A 127 13.40 -16.96 7.09
C VAL A 127 13.29 -15.45 6.90
N PHE A 128 12.06 -14.94 6.82
CA PHE A 128 11.75 -13.53 6.60
C PHE A 128 11.19 -12.89 7.87
N GLN A 129 11.53 -11.62 8.13
CA GLN A 129 10.93 -10.82 9.19
C GLN A 129 10.84 -9.34 8.80
N LEU A 130 9.82 -8.66 9.33
CA LEU A 130 9.74 -7.19 9.31
C LEU A 130 10.51 -6.62 10.51
N VAL A 131 11.36 -5.64 10.27
CA VAL A 131 12.12 -4.93 11.30
C VAL A 131 11.86 -3.43 11.15
N PRO A 132 11.21 -2.76 12.12
CA PRO A 132 10.99 -1.32 12.06
C PRO A 132 12.28 -0.52 11.83
N VAL A 133 12.15 0.50 10.97
CA VAL A 133 13.26 1.36 10.53
C VAL A 133 13.80 2.20 11.68
N ARG A 134 15.11 2.45 11.66
CA ARG A 134 15.80 3.43 12.51
C ARG A 134 16.64 4.32 11.61
N ILE A 135 16.34 5.61 11.58
CA ILE A 135 16.95 6.57 10.64
C ILE A 135 18.48 6.53 10.71
N GLU A 136 19.04 6.49 11.92
CA GLU A 136 20.49 6.53 12.19
C GLU A 136 21.25 5.28 11.71
N ARG A 137 20.53 4.22 11.35
CA ARG A 137 21.07 2.94 10.85
C ARG A 137 20.72 2.68 9.39
N ASP A 138 19.49 3.01 8.99
CA ASP A 138 18.87 2.49 7.77
C ASP A 138 18.71 3.53 6.66
N LEU A 139 18.78 4.83 6.97
CA LEU A 139 18.57 5.89 5.98
C LEU A 139 19.52 5.77 4.75
N PRO A 140 20.83 5.48 4.88
CA PRO A 140 21.73 5.28 3.73
C PRO A 140 21.47 3.98 2.95
N LEU A 141 20.71 3.04 3.53
CA LEU A 141 20.26 1.83 2.85
C LEU A 141 19.00 2.11 2.02
N ILE A 142 17.99 2.74 2.65
CA ILE A 142 16.69 3.02 2.01
C ILE A 142 16.86 4.08 0.93
N SER A 143 17.60 5.16 1.18
CA SER A 143 17.88 6.21 0.17
C SER A 143 18.58 5.64 -1.06
N ARG A 144 19.55 4.73 -0.88
CA ARG A 144 20.22 4.05 -2.00
C ARG A 144 19.26 3.16 -2.80
N TRP A 145 18.20 2.63 -2.18
CA TRP A 145 17.15 1.91 -2.89
C TRP A 145 16.14 2.85 -3.58
N MET A 146 15.80 4.00 -3.00
CA MET A 146 14.95 5.01 -3.65
C MET A 146 15.61 5.61 -4.90
N ASN A 147 16.94 5.74 -4.89
CA ASN A 147 17.77 6.18 -6.03
C ASN A 147 18.05 5.05 -7.07
N ASP A 148 17.43 3.88 -6.96
CA ASP A 148 17.44 2.87 -8.04
C ASP A 148 16.41 3.29 -9.11
N PRO A 149 16.78 3.43 -10.40
CA PRO A 149 15.86 3.95 -11.42
C PRO A 149 14.54 3.18 -11.57
N ALA A 150 14.50 1.88 -11.25
CA ALA A 150 13.28 1.07 -11.31
C ALA A 150 12.44 1.14 -10.01
N VAL A 151 12.95 1.80 -8.97
CA VAL A 151 12.22 2.18 -7.75
C VAL A 151 11.77 3.63 -7.87
N ALA A 152 12.68 4.54 -8.23
CA ALA A 152 12.44 5.97 -8.44
C ALA A 152 11.22 6.23 -9.33
N ALA A 153 11.08 5.50 -10.44
CA ALA A 153 9.97 5.61 -11.39
C ALA A 153 8.57 5.28 -10.83
N PHE A 154 8.45 4.82 -9.58
CA PHE A 154 7.18 4.52 -8.90
C PHE A 154 7.11 4.99 -7.44
N TRP A 155 8.23 5.45 -6.87
CA TRP A 155 8.30 5.98 -5.50
C TRP A 155 8.57 7.49 -5.46
N GLU A 156 9.16 8.07 -6.52
CA GLU A 156 9.44 9.52 -6.66
C GLU A 156 10.28 10.15 -5.51
N LEU A 157 11.01 9.33 -4.76
CA LEU A 157 11.88 9.70 -3.63
C LEU A 157 13.39 9.66 -3.96
N GLU A 158 13.76 9.79 -5.23
CA GLU A 158 15.18 9.91 -5.62
C GLU A 158 15.80 11.25 -5.21
N GLY A 159 17.12 11.31 -5.10
CA GLY A 159 17.87 12.47 -4.62
C GLY A 159 18.63 12.23 -3.30
N PRO A 160 18.99 13.30 -2.56
CA PRO A 160 19.80 13.19 -1.34
C PRO A 160 19.03 12.50 -0.21
N GLU A 161 19.77 11.95 0.78
CA GLU A 161 19.17 11.21 1.91
C GLU A 161 18.08 11.99 2.66
N SER A 162 18.12 13.32 2.68
CA SER A 162 17.07 14.16 3.28
C SER A 162 15.69 14.02 2.61
N VAL A 163 15.60 13.63 1.33
CA VAL A 163 14.32 13.31 0.67
C VAL A 163 13.70 12.07 1.31
N THR A 164 14.49 11.01 1.47
CA THR A 164 14.06 9.78 2.14
C THR A 164 13.82 10.00 3.64
N GLU A 165 14.60 10.85 4.32
CA GLU A 165 14.39 11.16 5.73
C GLU A 165 13.06 11.89 5.95
N ASN A 166 12.77 12.91 5.13
CA ASN A 166 11.51 13.65 5.18
C ASN A 166 10.28 12.76 4.93
N HIS A 167 10.43 11.65 4.20
CA HIS A 167 9.37 10.64 3.99
C HIS A 167 9.21 9.67 5.17
N LEU A 168 10.31 9.33 5.85
CA LEU A 168 10.31 8.43 7.01
C LEU A 168 9.85 9.12 8.29
N ARG A 169 10.23 10.40 8.50
CA ARG A 169 9.94 11.18 9.72
C ARG A 169 8.45 11.19 10.11
N PRO A 170 7.49 11.51 9.23
CA PRO A 170 6.06 11.55 9.61
C PRO A 170 5.49 10.20 10.07
N GLN A 171 6.10 9.09 9.66
CA GLN A 171 5.68 7.75 10.04
C GLN A 171 6.32 7.30 11.37
N LEU A 172 7.60 7.64 11.58
CA LEU A 172 8.37 7.29 12.78
C LEU A 172 8.06 8.18 13.99
N ASP A 173 7.85 9.47 13.74
CA ASP A 173 7.49 10.47 14.76
C ASP A 173 5.95 10.64 14.89
N GLY A 174 5.18 9.79 14.19
CA GLY A 174 3.71 9.81 14.15
C GLY A 174 3.04 9.01 15.27
N ASP A 175 1.73 8.78 15.14
CA ASP A 175 0.92 8.02 16.11
C ASP A 175 0.97 6.49 15.91
N GLY A 176 1.78 6.00 14.97
CA GLY A 176 1.85 4.57 14.64
C GLY A 176 0.76 4.08 13.68
N ARG A 177 -0.02 4.96 13.02
CA ARG A 177 -0.94 4.54 11.93
C ARG A 177 -0.22 4.04 10.67
N SER A 178 1.06 4.33 10.50
CA SER A 178 1.97 3.73 9.52
C SER A 178 3.27 3.35 10.20
N VAL A 179 3.84 2.19 9.85
CA VAL A 179 5.13 1.73 10.39
C VAL A 179 6.06 1.33 9.22
N PRO A 180 7.13 2.10 8.96
CA PRO A 180 8.12 1.76 7.95
C PRO A 180 9.04 0.65 8.46
N CYS A 181 9.24 -0.38 7.64
CA CYS A 181 10.00 -1.58 7.99
C CYS A 181 11.04 -1.96 6.92
N LEU A 182 12.19 -2.45 7.35
CA LEU A 182 13.06 -3.27 6.52
C LEU A 182 12.51 -4.71 6.49
N GLY A 183 12.38 -5.26 5.29
CA GLY A 183 12.18 -6.68 5.07
C GLY A 183 13.54 -7.40 5.07
N VAL A 184 13.76 -8.24 6.08
CA VAL A 184 15.02 -8.93 6.33
C VAL A 184 14.83 -10.42 6.04
N LEU A 185 15.62 -10.96 5.11
CA LEU A 185 15.58 -12.36 4.67
C LEU A 185 16.91 -13.04 5.00
N ASP A 186 16.88 -14.13 5.77
CA ASP A 186 18.07 -14.85 6.28
C ASP A 186 19.14 -13.89 6.87
N GLY A 187 18.67 -12.92 7.67
CA GLY A 187 19.50 -11.89 8.30
C GLY A 187 19.91 -10.74 7.38
N THR A 188 19.59 -10.77 6.08
CA THR A 188 19.96 -9.74 5.10
C THR A 188 18.80 -8.78 4.80
N PRO A 189 18.91 -7.48 5.13
CA PRO A 189 17.95 -6.46 4.66
C PRO A 189 17.94 -6.37 3.13
N MET A 190 16.78 -6.58 2.51
CA MET A 190 16.69 -6.70 1.05
C MET A 190 15.45 -6.04 0.42
N SER A 191 14.51 -5.57 1.24
CA SER A 191 13.32 -4.83 0.85
C SER A 191 12.97 -3.76 1.88
N TYR A 192 12.20 -2.76 1.47
CA TYR A 192 11.56 -1.77 2.34
C TYR A 192 10.05 -1.90 2.19
N TRP A 193 9.33 -1.68 3.28
CA TRP A 193 7.88 -1.89 3.43
C TRP A 193 7.26 -0.77 4.23
N GLU A 194 6.01 -0.45 3.93
CA GLU A 194 5.16 0.41 4.76
C GLU A 194 3.89 -0.36 5.05
N ILE A 195 3.60 -0.59 6.32
CA ILE A 195 2.34 -1.19 6.77
C ILE A 195 1.52 -0.05 7.37
N TYR A 196 0.31 0.20 6.87
CA TYR A 196 -0.46 1.39 7.25
C TYR A 196 -1.97 1.12 7.42
N ARG A 197 -2.67 1.94 8.21
CA ARG A 197 -4.14 1.94 8.35
C ARG A 197 -4.78 2.59 7.11
N ALA A 198 -5.17 1.78 6.13
CA ALA A 198 -5.75 2.20 4.85
C ALA A 198 -7.19 2.73 4.93
N ASP A 199 -7.78 2.72 6.13
CA ASP A 199 -9.02 3.40 6.50
C ASP A 199 -8.79 4.77 7.17
N LEU A 200 -7.56 5.08 7.58
CA LEU A 200 -7.13 6.37 8.15
C LEU A 200 -6.25 7.19 7.20
N ASP A 201 -5.88 6.61 6.06
CA ASP A 201 -5.07 7.20 4.98
C ASP A 201 -5.93 7.99 3.97
N PRO A 202 -5.40 9.01 3.26
CA PRO A 202 -6.08 9.63 2.12
C PRO A 202 -6.69 8.65 1.10
N LEU A 203 -6.09 7.47 0.86
CA LEU A 203 -6.62 6.39 0.03
C LEU A 203 -8.08 6.05 0.38
N ALA A 204 -8.47 6.10 1.65
CA ALA A 204 -9.81 5.78 2.14
C ALA A 204 -10.95 6.61 1.48
N ARG A 205 -10.61 7.71 0.81
CA ARG A 205 -11.56 8.55 0.05
C ARG A 205 -11.84 8.04 -1.36
N HIS A 206 -11.02 7.14 -1.88
CA HIS A 206 -11.00 6.71 -3.28
C HIS A 206 -11.53 5.26 -3.49
N TYR A 207 -11.85 4.54 -2.42
CA TYR A 207 -12.47 3.21 -2.47
C TYR A 207 -13.45 3.04 -1.29
N PRO A 208 -14.38 2.06 -1.32
CA PRO A 208 -15.24 1.76 -0.17
C PRO A 208 -14.43 1.06 0.93
N ALA A 209 -13.69 1.85 1.71
CA ALA A 209 -12.90 1.43 2.85
C ALA A 209 -13.77 0.82 3.97
N ARG A 210 -13.18 -0.08 4.75
CA ARG A 210 -13.76 -0.70 5.95
C ARG A 210 -12.83 -0.42 7.14
N PRO A 211 -13.37 -0.33 8.37
CA PRO A 211 -12.53 -0.21 9.56
C PRO A 211 -11.43 -1.27 9.62
N HIS A 212 -10.22 -0.84 9.99
CA HIS A 212 -9.00 -1.65 10.10
C HIS A 212 -8.50 -2.30 8.80
N ASP A 213 -8.97 -1.86 7.63
CA ASP A 213 -8.28 -2.15 6.36
C ASP A 213 -6.81 -1.76 6.48
N THR A 214 -5.90 -2.69 6.22
CA THR A 214 -4.46 -2.46 6.38
C THR A 214 -3.81 -2.48 5.00
N GLY A 215 -3.17 -1.36 4.64
CA GLY A 215 -2.48 -1.19 3.37
C GLY A 215 -1.01 -1.62 3.44
N VAL A 216 -0.44 -1.97 2.29
CA VAL A 216 0.98 -2.32 2.16
C VAL A 216 1.65 -1.68 0.93
N HIS A 217 2.71 -0.91 1.17
CA HIS A 217 3.68 -0.54 0.13
C HIS A 217 4.95 -1.39 0.24
N LEU A 218 5.66 -1.58 -0.86
CA LEU A 218 6.98 -2.23 -0.87
C LEU A 218 7.91 -1.78 -2.00
N LEU A 219 9.19 -2.05 -1.80
CA LEU A 219 10.20 -2.12 -2.86
C LEU A 219 11.19 -3.27 -2.59
N ILE A 220 11.69 -3.90 -3.66
CA ILE A 220 12.77 -4.88 -3.58
C ILE A 220 14.09 -4.17 -3.94
N GLY A 221 14.92 -3.90 -2.93
CA GLY A 221 16.07 -3.01 -3.06
C GLY A 221 17.23 -3.57 -3.88
N GLY A 222 17.48 -4.88 -3.82
CA GLY A 222 18.52 -5.53 -4.62
C GLY A 222 18.04 -5.88 -6.03
N VAL A 223 18.68 -5.33 -7.07
CA VAL A 223 18.34 -5.62 -8.50
C VAL A 223 18.30 -7.13 -8.79
N ALA A 224 19.30 -7.89 -8.33
CA ALA A 224 19.40 -9.35 -8.52
C ALA A 224 18.29 -10.17 -7.81
N ASN A 225 17.50 -9.53 -6.94
CA ASN A 225 16.39 -10.14 -6.22
C ASN A 225 15.02 -9.90 -6.90
N ARG A 226 14.97 -9.04 -7.94
CA ARG A 226 13.76 -8.76 -8.72
C ARG A 226 13.49 -9.85 -9.78
N GLY A 227 12.26 -9.93 -10.27
CA GLY A 227 11.87 -10.82 -11.39
C GLY A 227 11.92 -12.34 -11.13
N ARG A 228 12.20 -12.80 -9.90
CA ARG A 228 12.42 -14.22 -9.55
C ARG A 228 11.39 -14.79 -8.56
N GLY A 229 10.15 -14.29 -8.61
CA GLY A 229 9.05 -14.70 -7.71
C GLY A 229 9.21 -14.28 -6.24
N LEU A 230 10.35 -13.72 -5.84
CA LEU A 230 10.62 -13.34 -4.46
C LEU A 230 9.68 -12.26 -3.94
N GLY A 231 9.41 -11.21 -4.74
CA GLY A 231 8.43 -10.17 -4.38
C GLY A 231 7.05 -10.75 -4.04
N THR A 232 6.56 -11.69 -4.85
CA THR A 232 5.32 -12.45 -4.60
C THR A 232 5.38 -13.25 -3.30
N GLY A 233 6.48 -13.95 -3.04
CA GLY A 233 6.67 -14.75 -1.83
C GLY A 233 6.65 -13.90 -0.56
N LEU A 234 7.29 -12.72 -0.59
CA LEU A 234 7.31 -11.79 0.53
C LEU A 234 5.98 -11.04 0.68
N LEU A 235 5.33 -10.64 -0.42
CA LEU A 235 3.97 -10.05 -0.42
C LEU A 235 2.96 -11.00 0.25
N LYS A 236 3.02 -12.29 -0.09
CA LYS A 236 2.19 -13.28 0.58
C LYS A 236 2.52 -13.36 2.07
N ALA A 237 3.80 -13.43 2.45
CA ALA A 237 4.22 -13.53 3.84
C ALA A 237 3.82 -12.31 4.68
N VAL A 238 3.97 -11.09 4.16
CA VAL A 238 3.56 -9.85 4.84
C VAL A 238 2.04 -9.75 4.95
N ALA A 239 1.29 -10.09 3.90
CA ALA A 239 -0.16 -10.08 3.96
C ALA A 239 -0.74 -11.22 4.82
N ASP A 240 -0.05 -12.35 4.95
CA ASP A 240 -0.37 -13.39 5.94
C ASP A 240 -0.12 -12.86 7.36
N LEU A 241 1.06 -12.29 7.64
CA LEU A 241 1.42 -11.67 8.93
C LEU A 241 0.42 -10.60 9.37
N VAL A 242 0.03 -9.67 8.48
CA VAL A 242 -0.98 -8.65 8.76
C VAL A 242 -2.31 -9.31 9.17
N LEU A 243 -2.76 -10.36 8.49
CA LEU A 243 -4.02 -11.00 8.84
C LEU A 243 -3.91 -11.82 10.13
N ASP A 244 -2.79 -12.51 10.38
CA ASP A 244 -2.63 -13.35 11.56
C ASP A 244 -2.43 -12.52 12.84
N HIS A 245 -1.71 -11.40 12.77
CA HIS A 245 -1.43 -10.54 13.93
C HIS A 245 -2.45 -9.41 14.14
N ARG A 246 -3.29 -9.08 13.14
CA ARG A 246 -4.33 -8.03 13.26
C ARG A 246 -5.75 -8.60 13.15
N PRO A 247 -6.34 -9.21 14.21
CA PRO A 247 -7.68 -9.79 14.14
C PRO A 247 -8.80 -8.86 13.62
N PRO A 248 -8.84 -7.54 13.94
CA PRO A 248 -9.84 -6.61 13.39
C PRO A 248 -9.70 -6.38 11.87
N CYS A 249 -8.50 -6.58 11.31
CA CYS A 249 -8.26 -6.39 9.88
C CYS A 249 -9.00 -7.44 9.06
N ALA A 250 -9.98 -7.01 8.26
CA ALA A 250 -10.76 -7.90 7.40
C ALA A 250 -10.06 -8.20 6.06
N ARG A 251 -9.17 -7.34 5.59
CA ARG A 251 -8.48 -7.44 4.29
C ARG A 251 -7.22 -6.58 4.23
N VAL A 252 -6.25 -7.04 3.46
CA VAL A 252 -5.05 -6.27 3.08
C VAL A 252 -5.31 -5.57 1.75
N VAL A 253 -4.88 -4.31 1.63
CA VAL A 253 -5.07 -3.43 0.46
C VAL A 253 -3.71 -2.99 -0.10
N ALA A 254 -3.64 -2.67 -1.39
CA ALA A 254 -2.52 -1.94 -1.99
C ALA A 254 -2.93 -1.22 -3.29
N GLU A 255 -2.16 -0.20 -3.67
CA GLU A 255 -2.41 0.71 -4.80
C GLU A 255 -1.20 0.88 -5.76
N PRO A 256 -0.61 -0.20 -6.28
CA PRO A 256 0.42 -0.09 -7.32
C PRO A 256 -0.10 0.67 -8.55
N ASP A 257 0.73 1.54 -9.11
CA ASP A 257 0.47 2.19 -10.40
C ASP A 257 0.19 1.14 -11.49
N LEU A 258 -0.83 1.34 -12.33
CA LEU A 258 -1.20 0.42 -13.42
C LEU A 258 -0.04 0.14 -14.39
N ARG A 259 0.85 1.11 -14.59
CA ARG A 259 2.07 1.00 -15.43
C ARG A 259 3.12 0.09 -14.78
N ASN A 260 3.06 -0.14 -13.47
CA ASN A 260 3.92 -1.06 -12.74
C ASN A 260 3.42 -2.51 -12.86
N THR A 261 3.33 -3.01 -14.10
CA THR A 261 2.83 -4.37 -14.38
C THR A 261 3.59 -5.48 -13.62
N PRO A 262 4.91 -5.39 -13.31
CA PRO A 262 5.56 -6.37 -12.45
C PRO A 262 5.06 -6.37 -11.01
N SER A 263 4.69 -5.20 -10.46
CA SER A 263 4.11 -5.09 -9.12
C SER A 263 2.67 -5.60 -9.10
N VAL A 264 1.83 -5.17 -10.04
CA VAL A 264 0.43 -5.66 -10.18
C VAL A 264 0.40 -7.19 -10.32
N SER A 265 1.28 -7.76 -11.15
CA SER A 265 1.50 -9.21 -11.23
C SER A 265 1.90 -9.83 -9.89
N ALA A 266 2.88 -9.25 -9.19
CA ALA A 266 3.35 -9.78 -7.91
C ALA A 266 2.25 -9.81 -6.84
N PHE A 267 1.36 -8.81 -6.81
CA PHE A 267 0.16 -8.78 -5.95
C PHE A 267 -0.85 -9.87 -6.34
N LEU A 268 -1.18 -10.01 -7.62
CA LEU A 268 -2.08 -11.06 -8.12
C LEU A 268 -1.58 -12.46 -7.75
N SER A 269 -0.31 -12.75 -8.04
CA SER A 269 0.32 -14.03 -7.70
C SER A 269 0.48 -14.26 -6.18
N ALA A 270 0.41 -13.21 -5.36
CA ALA A 270 0.42 -13.30 -3.89
C ALA A 270 -0.98 -13.58 -3.30
N GLY A 271 -2.03 -13.65 -4.14
CA GLY A 271 -3.40 -13.92 -3.74
C GLY A 271 -4.23 -12.67 -3.44
N PHE A 272 -3.80 -11.49 -3.89
CA PHE A 272 -4.70 -10.33 -4.02
C PHE A 272 -5.51 -10.48 -5.31
N ARG A 273 -6.73 -9.93 -5.35
CA ARG A 273 -7.44 -9.66 -6.62
C ARG A 273 -7.22 -8.22 -7.03
N PHE A 274 -7.29 -7.96 -8.33
CA PHE A 274 -7.63 -6.64 -8.85
C PHE A 274 -9.09 -6.33 -8.49
N SER A 275 -9.37 -5.15 -7.93
CA SER A 275 -10.70 -4.77 -7.45
C SER A 275 -11.29 -3.53 -8.12
N ALA A 276 -10.45 -2.60 -8.59
CA ALA A 276 -10.86 -1.39 -9.33
C ALA A 276 -9.61 -0.72 -9.96
N GLU A 277 -9.81 0.12 -10.96
CA GLU A 277 -8.88 1.22 -11.25
C GLU A 277 -9.24 2.42 -10.36
N VAL A 278 -8.24 3.14 -9.86
CA VAL A 278 -8.43 4.27 -8.96
C VAL A 278 -7.53 5.43 -9.38
N ASP A 279 -8.13 6.59 -9.67
CA ASP A 279 -7.39 7.82 -9.90
C ASP A 279 -7.01 8.46 -8.55
N LEU A 280 -5.70 8.62 -8.33
CA LEU A 280 -5.08 9.28 -7.18
C LEU A 280 -4.36 10.57 -7.67
N PRO A 281 -3.95 11.49 -6.77
CA PRO A 281 -3.35 12.77 -7.18
C PRO A 281 -2.03 12.65 -7.94
N ASP A 282 -1.31 11.55 -7.72
CA ASP A 282 0.01 11.20 -8.26
C ASP A 282 -0.07 10.19 -9.42
N LYS A 283 -0.98 9.21 -9.34
CA LYS A 283 -0.99 8.03 -10.20
C LYS A 283 -2.39 7.50 -10.51
N ARG A 284 -2.48 6.68 -11.56
CA ARG A 284 -3.63 5.82 -11.82
C ARG A 284 -3.32 4.41 -11.32
N ALA A 285 -3.90 4.04 -10.19
CA ALA A 285 -3.58 2.82 -9.47
C ALA A 285 -4.51 1.64 -9.79
N ALA A 286 -3.97 0.43 -9.68
CA ALA A 286 -4.75 -0.79 -9.52
C ALA A 286 -5.05 -0.99 -8.03
N LEU A 287 -6.32 -0.94 -7.63
CA LEU A 287 -6.72 -1.27 -6.27
C LEU A 287 -6.68 -2.79 -6.07
N MET A 288 -5.67 -3.27 -5.36
CA MET A 288 -5.43 -4.67 -5.07
C MET A 288 -5.99 -5.02 -3.68
N ILE A 289 -6.77 -6.10 -3.56
CA ILE A 289 -7.40 -6.50 -2.29
C ILE A 289 -7.25 -8.00 -2.01
N ARG A 290 -6.82 -8.34 -0.79
CA ARG A 290 -6.73 -9.70 -0.25
C ARG A 290 -7.51 -9.83 1.06
N ASP A 291 -8.74 -10.34 1.01
CA ASP A 291 -9.57 -10.55 2.21
C ASP A 291 -9.08 -11.73 3.07
N ARG A 292 -9.39 -11.66 4.36
CA ARG A 292 -9.22 -12.75 5.34
C ARG A 292 -9.95 -14.00 4.87
N ALA A 293 -9.27 -15.15 4.88
CA ALA A 293 -9.90 -16.41 4.55
C ALA A 293 -10.96 -16.80 5.59
N LEU A 294 -12.20 -17.05 5.14
CA LEU A 294 -13.36 -17.39 5.99
C LEU A 294 -13.14 -18.56 6.98
N ARG A 295 -12.13 -19.40 6.76
CA ARG A 295 -11.73 -20.48 7.68
C ARG A 295 -11.15 -20.01 9.01
N ALA A 296 -10.81 -18.73 9.13
CA ALA A 296 -10.36 -18.10 10.38
C ALA A 296 -11.50 -17.46 11.20
N LEU A 297 -12.77 -17.72 10.83
CA LEU A 297 -13.97 -17.18 11.46
C LEU A 297 -14.97 -18.28 11.87
N LEU A 298 -14.50 -19.54 12.00
CA LEU A 298 -15.26 -20.75 12.33
C LEU A 298 -14.52 -21.60 13.37
#